data_AF-A0A101SM99-F1
#
_entry.id   AF-A0A101SM99-F1
#
_cell.length_a   1.000
_cell.length_b   1.000
_cell.length_c   1.000
_cell.angle_alpha   90.00
_cell.angle_beta   90.00
_cell.angle_gamma   90.00
#
_symmetry.space_group_name_H-M   'P 1'
#
loop_
_entity.id
_entity.type
_entity.pdbx_description
1 polymer ?
#
loop_
_entity_poly.entity_id
_entity_poly.type
_entity_poly.pdbx_seq_one_letter_code
_entity_poly.pdbx_strand_id
1 'polypeptide(L)'
;MRNACDVVEELRAWTVSGTPAEFPYTPLLTHLRSVGKHFLDPALLRLLDGIRGALPESEGPDGPSFLHRFLDVVLDKHDDRYDYASYTALSLLTRPAPADWRAALRSRDEVLLLLLADLLRFERRSETDTPDAPLGMPPSPELVAKRARLAVRVMEPAALRTLPPGAAVDPAAVAAVPGRTPAGPLAAEILRTAGPEEARVLAGSVQPVYVLHDEYLFLRTLQSFETTFTFMSSALATAVRRLDGDRPREAADLVGAVADILKESLPLFSLLATMRPEAFQAFRVFTEGASAIQSAGYKTFESLCSTPSRARLASSAYTSVPQVHAWVTEGQATVEDTWHGLISAHRLDAADDAVLRAAADRLESVHQRWKQTHYRLAVRMIGERSGTGYTQGVPYLAAVLDNRLFPARDRHGALVG
;
A
#
# COMPACT_ATOMS: atom_id res chain seq x y z
N MET A 1 -18.42 -21.53 -14.42
CA MET A 1 -17.42 -20.53 -14.86
C MET A 1 -17.85 -20.02 -16.23
N ARG A 2 -17.96 -18.70 -16.44
CA ARG A 2 -18.16 -18.15 -17.80
C ARG A 2 -16.88 -18.36 -18.60
N ASN A 3 -17.01 -18.71 -19.88
CA ASN A 3 -15.89 -18.99 -20.75
C ASN A 3 -15.27 -17.67 -21.26
N ALA A 4 -14.01 -17.68 -21.71
CA ALA A 4 -13.36 -16.54 -22.36
C ALA A 4 -14.18 -16.01 -23.55
N CYS A 5 -14.90 -16.92 -24.24
CA CYS A 5 -15.83 -16.59 -25.33
C CYS A 5 -16.90 -15.59 -24.88
N ASP A 6 -17.50 -15.81 -23.71
CA ASP A 6 -18.59 -14.97 -23.19
C ASP A 6 -18.11 -13.54 -22.90
N VAL A 7 -16.90 -13.39 -22.34
CA VAL A 7 -16.32 -12.07 -22.04
C VAL A 7 -16.00 -11.28 -23.30
N VAL A 8 -15.47 -11.95 -24.34
CA VAL A 8 -15.17 -11.32 -25.63
C VAL A 8 -16.44 -10.82 -26.30
N GLU A 9 -17.54 -11.59 -26.26
CA GLU A 9 -18.83 -11.18 -26.81
C GLU A 9 -19.40 -9.96 -26.08
N GLU A 10 -19.37 -9.96 -24.74
CA GLU A 10 -19.83 -8.83 -23.92
C GLU A 10 -19.01 -7.55 -24.19
N LEU A 11 -17.69 -7.66 -24.33
CA LEU A 11 -16.82 -6.54 -24.69
C LEU A 11 -17.09 -6.01 -26.09
N ARG A 12 -17.29 -6.90 -27.08
CA ARG A 12 -17.65 -6.50 -28.46
C ARG A 12 -18.99 -5.80 -28.49
N ALA A 13 -19.99 -6.30 -27.77
CA ALA A 13 -21.28 -5.62 -27.64
C ALA A 13 -21.11 -4.21 -27.03
N TRP A 14 -20.29 -4.09 -25.98
CA TRP A 14 -19.98 -2.80 -25.37
C TRP A 14 -19.29 -1.82 -26.34
N THR A 15 -18.39 -2.27 -27.23
CA THR A 15 -17.72 -1.38 -28.19
C THR A 15 -18.64 -0.66 -29.19
N VAL A 16 -19.87 -1.14 -29.38
CA VAL A 16 -20.81 -0.56 -30.35
C VAL A 16 -21.45 0.73 -29.82
N SER A 17 -21.80 0.78 -28.53
CA SER A 17 -22.56 1.91 -27.97
C SER A 17 -22.40 2.10 -26.46
N GLY A 18 -21.45 1.41 -25.83
CA GLY A 18 -21.29 1.40 -24.38
C GLY A 18 -20.60 2.65 -23.85
N THR A 19 -20.98 3.05 -22.64
CA THR A 19 -20.28 4.11 -21.89
C THR A 19 -19.23 3.52 -20.93
N PRO A 20 -18.22 4.29 -20.48
CA PRO A 20 -17.24 3.80 -19.51
C PRO A 20 -17.82 3.29 -18.19
N ALA A 21 -19.00 3.79 -17.79
CA ALA A 21 -19.72 3.34 -16.60
C ALA A 21 -20.34 1.93 -16.76
N GLU A 22 -20.70 1.57 -18.00
CA GLU A 22 -21.34 0.30 -18.39
C GLU A 22 -20.33 -0.75 -18.85
N PHE A 23 -19.03 -0.43 -18.84
CA PHE A 23 -17.99 -1.38 -19.21
C PHE A 23 -18.13 -2.68 -18.40
N PRO A 24 -17.97 -3.86 -19.03
CA PRO A 24 -18.21 -5.16 -18.38
C PRO A 24 -17.08 -5.54 -17.40
N TYR A 25 -16.86 -4.73 -16.36
CA TYR A 25 -15.82 -4.93 -15.34
C TYR A 25 -15.97 -6.28 -14.64
N THR A 26 -17.19 -6.63 -14.22
CA THR A 26 -17.44 -7.86 -13.44
C THR A 26 -17.10 -9.12 -14.25
N PRO A 27 -17.66 -9.33 -15.47
CA PRO A 27 -17.28 -10.44 -16.34
C PRO A 27 -15.78 -10.53 -16.60
N LEU A 28 -15.13 -9.41 -16.95
CA LEU A 28 -13.70 -9.38 -17.22
C LEU A 28 -12.87 -9.74 -15.99
N LEU A 29 -13.17 -9.15 -14.83
CA LEU A 29 -12.47 -9.44 -13.57
C LEU A 29 -12.70 -10.88 -13.11
N THR A 30 -13.91 -11.42 -13.29
CA THR A 30 -14.19 -12.83 -13.01
C THR A 30 -13.34 -13.74 -13.88
N HIS A 31 -13.24 -13.45 -15.18
CA HIS A 31 -12.39 -14.23 -16.07
C HIS A 31 -10.90 -14.08 -15.73
N LEU A 32 -10.41 -12.85 -15.56
CA LEU A 32 -9.04 -12.56 -15.15
C LEU A 32 -8.65 -13.32 -13.89
N ARG A 33 -9.49 -13.34 -12.85
CA ARG A 33 -9.22 -14.08 -11.61
C ARG A 33 -9.33 -15.59 -11.74
N SER A 34 -9.98 -16.08 -12.79
CA SER A 34 -10.08 -17.51 -13.07
C SER A 34 -8.88 -18.09 -13.80
N VAL A 35 -8.09 -17.24 -14.49
CA VAL A 35 -6.90 -17.67 -15.25
C VAL A 35 -5.59 -17.01 -14.76
N GLY A 36 -5.69 -15.88 -14.07
CA GLY A 36 -4.55 -15.02 -13.71
C GLY A 36 -4.23 -14.02 -14.81
N LYS A 37 -3.89 -12.77 -14.45
CA LYS A 37 -3.60 -11.69 -15.40
C LYS A 37 -2.51 -12.07 -16.41
N HIS A 38 -1.51 -12.84 -15.99
CA HIS A 38 -0.42 -13.29 -16.85
C HIS A 38 -0.88 -14.22 -17.99
N PHE A 39 -2.01 -14.90 -17.82
CA PHE A 39 -2.51 -15.93 -18.72
C PHE A 39 -3.76 -15.51 -19.52
N LEU A 40 -4.05 -14.20 -19.55
CA LEU A 40 -5.12 -13.68 -20.41
C LEU A 40 -4.81 -13.97 -21.89
N ASP A 41 -5.84 -14.38 -22.63
CA ASP A 41 -5.72 -14.74 -24.04
C ASP A 41 -5.23 -13.54 -24.90
N PRO A 42 -4.26 -13.74 -25.82
CA PRO A 42 -3.76 -12.66 -26.67
C PRO A 42 -4.81 -11.94 -27.52
N ALA A 43 -5.89 -12.61 -27.93
CA ALA A 43 -6.98 -11.96 -28.67
C ALA A 43 -7.83 -11.07 -27.76
N LEU A 44 -8.06 -11.49 -26.51
CA LEU A 44 -8.69 -10.65 -25.50
C LEU A 44 -7.84 -9.41 -25.19
N LEU A 45 -6.51 -9.58 -25.02
CA LEU A 45 -5.60 -8.46 -24.78
C LEU A 45 -5.63 -7.43 -25.92
N ARG A 46 -5.58 -7.88 -27.19
CA ARG A 46 -5.71 -6.98 -28.36
C ARG A 46 -7.05 -6.26 -28.42
N LEU A 47 -8.14 -6.92 -28.03
CA LEU A 47 -9.46 -6.28 -27.95
C LEU A 47 -9.47 -5.17 -26.88
N LEU A 48 -8.94 -5.46 -25.70
CA LEU A 48 -8.86 -4.48 -24.60
C LEU A 48 -7.94 -3.31 -24.94
N ASP A 49 -6.83 -3.55 -25.63
CA ASP A 49 -5.94 -2.51 -26.12
C ASP A 49 -6.63 -1.62 -27.17
N GLY A 50 -7.35 -2.22 -28.12
CA GLY A 50 -8.18 -1.49 -29.07
C GLY A 50 -9.28 -0.65 -28.40
N ILE A 51 -9.89 -1.18 -27.33
CA ILE A 51 -10.83 -0.41 -26.49
C ILE A 51 -10.12 0.77 -25.84
N ARG A 52 -8.97 0.55 -25.20
CA ARG A 52 -8.19 1.60 -24.54
C ARG A 52 -7.80 2.71 -25.51
N GLY A 53 -7.33 2.36 -26.72
CA GLY A 53 -6.95 3.32 -27.76
C GLY A 53 -8.12 4.12 -28.36
N ALA A 54 -9.35 3.63 -28.22
CA ALA A 54 -10.56 4.35 -28.63
C ALA A 54 -11.12 5.25 -27.51
N LEU A 55 -10.62 5.14 -26.27
CA LEU A 55 -11.01 6.05 -25.20
C LEU A 55 -10.38 7.42 -25.43
N PRO A 56 -11.09 8.53 -25.13
CA PRO A 56 -10.50 9.86 -25.20
C PRO A 56 -9.29 9.97 -24.27
N GLU A 57 -8.19 10.57 -24.77
CA GLU A 57 -6.90 10.67 -24.06
C GLU A 57 -6.96 11.50 -22.76
N SER A 58 -8.01 12.31 -22.54
CA SER A 58 -8.24 13.06 -21.30
C SER A 58 -9.66 13.61 -21.24
N GLU A 59 -10.42 13.32 -20.19
CA GLU A 59 -11.68 14.02 -19.87
C GLU A 59 -11.51 14.77 -18.55
N GLY A 60 -10.99 16.00 -18.63
CA GLY A 60 -11.14 17.01 -17.57
C GLY A 60 -9.94 17.23 -16.63
N PRO A 61 -10.10 18.14 -15.64
CA PRO A 61 -9.03 18.54 -14.71
C PRO A 61 -8.49 17.42 -13.81
N ASP A 62 -9.17 16.27 -13.76
CA ASP A 62 -8.88 15.15 -12.85
C ASP A 62 -8.06 14.01 -13.51
N GLY A 63 -7.60 14.18 -14.75
CA GLY A 63 -6.73 13.22 -15.45
C GLY A 63 -7.48 12.09 -16.20
N PRO A 64 -6.83 10.94 -16.48
CA PRO A 64 -7.44 9.83 -17.23
C PRO A 64 -8.65 9.24 -16.50
N SER A 65 -9.66 8.76 -17.23
CA SER A 65 -10.85 8.15 -16.62
C SER A 65 -10.52 6.87 -15.82
N PHE A 66 -11.42 6.44 -14.93
CA PHE A 66 -11.26 5.16 -14.20
C PHE A 66 -11.05 3.99 -15.15
N LEU A 67 -11.80 3.93 -16.26
CA LEU A 67 -11.69 2.85 -17.24
C LEU A 67 -10.29 2.83 -17.89
N HIS A 68 -9.75 4.00 -18.24
CA HIS A 68 -8.42 4.10 -18.82
C HIS A 68 -7.35 3.55 -17.85
N ARG A 69 -7.34 4.03 -16.60
CA ARG A 69 -6.42 3.55 -15.56
C ARG A 69 -6.62 2.07 -15.26
N PHE A 70 -7.86 1.57 -15.32
CA PHE A 70 -8.16 0.17 -15.12
C PHE A 70 -7.57 -0.70 -16.23
N LEU A 71 -7.71 -0.29 -17.49
CA LEU A 71 -7.13 -0.98 -18.63
C LEU A 71 -5.61 -0.93 -18.63
N ASP A 72 -4.99 0.17 -18.19
CA ASP A 72 -3.54 0.22 -18.00
C ASP A 72 -3.03 -0.83 -17.02
N VAL A 73 -3.76 -1.08 -15.94
CA VAL A 73 -3.41 -2.13 -14.97
C VAL A 73 -3.61 -3.53 -15.55
N VAL A 74 -4.64 -3.74 -16.36
CA VAL A 74 -4.91 -5.04 -17.01
C VAL A 74 -3.86 -5.34 -18.09
N LEU A 75 -3.47 -4.32 -18.86
CA LEU A 75 -2.59 -4.42 -20.03
C LEU A 75 -1.11 -4.18 -19.72
N ASP A 76 -0.74 -3.89 -18.48
CA ASP A 76 0.64 -3.58 -18.10
C ASP A 76 1.68 -4.59 -18.62
N LYS A 77 1.41 -5.90 -18.54
CA LYS A 77 2.27 -6.95 -19.09
C LYS A 77 2.22 -7.03 -20.62
N HIS A 78 1.08 -6.71 -21.22
CA HIS A 78 0.93 -6.64 -22.68
C HIS A 78 1.80 -5.52 -23.26
N ASP A 79 1.91 -4.40 -22.53
CA ASP A 79 2.63 -3.20 -22.94
C ASP A 79 4.12 -3.20 -22.54
N ASP A 80 4.60 -4.24 -21.88
CA ASP A 80 5.95 -4.29 -21.26
C ASP A 80 6.18 -3.13 -20.25
N ARG A 81 5.13 -2.76 -19.52
CA ARG A 81 5.10 -1.70 -18.49
C ARG A 81 4.82 -2.25 -17.09
N TYR A 82 4.89 -3.57 -16.91
CA TYR A 82 4.58 -4.23 -15.65
C TYR A 82 5.60 -3.86 -14.57
N ASP A 83 5.12 -3.21 -13.51
CA ASP A 83 5.92 -2.80 -12.37
C ASP A 83 5.14 -2.99 -11.04
N TYR A 84 5.72 -2.53 -9.93
CA TYR A 84 5.06 -2.60 -8.63
C TYR A 84 3.76 -1.80 -8.56
N ALA A 85 3.71 -0.61 -9.16
CA ALA A 85 2.56 0.28 -9.08
C ALA A 85 1.38 -0.28 -9.88
N SER A 86 1.66 -0.84 -11.05
CA SER A 86 0.66 -1.54 -11.87
C SER A 86 0.24 -2.86 -11.20
N TYR A 87 1.17 -3.65 -10.65
CA TYR A 87 0.84 -4.88 -9.93
C TYR A 87 -0.09 -4.65 -8.74
N THR A 88 0.16 -3.60 -7.96
CA THR A 88 -0.67 -3.24 -6.80
C THR A 88 -1.85 -2.33 -7.16
N ALA A 89 -2.05 -2.02 -8.45
CA ALA A 89 -3.11 -1.19 -8.98
C ALA A 89 -3.23 0.18 -8.27
N LEU A 90 -2.10 0.81 -7.94
CA LEU A 90 -2.09 2.05 -7.13
C LEU A 90 -2.84 3.18 -7.83
N SER A 91 -2.77 3.27 -9.16
CA SER A 91 -3.49 4.26 -9.96
C SER A 91 -5.02 4.21 -9.79
N LEU A 92 -5.57 3.08 -9.33
CA LEU A 92 -7.00 2.93 -9.01
C LEU A 92 -7.32 3.31 -7.56
N LEU A 93 -6.34 3.22 -6.66
CA LEU A 93 -6.49 3.45 -5.22
C LEU A 93 -6.07 4.86 -4.79
N THR A 94 -5.21 5.52 -5.56
CA THR A 94 -4.72 6.86 -5.24
C THR A 94 -5.88 7.86 -5.29
N ARG A 95 -6.13 8.51 -4.14
CA ARG A 95 -7.02 9.68 -4.03
C ARG A 95 -6.15 10.94 -3.95
N PRO A 96 -6.61 12.10 -4.46
CA PRO A 96 -5.91 13.36 -4.24
C PRO A 96 -5.65 13.57 -2.75
N ALA A 97 -4.39 13.87 -2.39
CA ALA A 97 -4.03 14.09 -1.01
C ALA A 97 -4.72 15.37 -0.50
N PRO A 98 -5.56 15.30 0.54
CA PRO A 98 -6.18 16.50 1.08
C PRO A 98 -5.12 17.41 1.71
N ALA A 99 -5.36 18.73 1.67
CA ALA A 99 -4.44 19.72 2.22
C ALA A 99 -4.30 19.64 3.76
N ASP A 100 -5.33 19.14 4.43
CA ASP A 100 -5.35 18.90 5.87
C ASP A 100 -4.95 17.45 6.19
N TRP A 101 -3.96 17.29 7.06
CA TRP A 101 -3.44 15.99 7.47
C TRP A 101 -4.48 15.15 8.23
N ARG A 102 -5.44 15.77 8.95
CA ARG A 102 -6.49 15.00 9.64
C ARG A 102 -7.49 14.41 8.65
N ALA A 103 -7.82 15.16 7.59
CA ALA A 103 -8.56 14.62 6.46
C ALA A 103 -7.76 13.50 5.75
N ALA A 104 -6.43 13.64 5.62
CA ALA A 104 -5.59 12.59 5.06
C ALA A 104 -5.60 11.32 5.92
N LEU A 105 -5.58 11.47 7.26
CA LEU A 105 -5.68 10.35 8.18
C LEU A 105 -7.03 9.63 8.04
N ARG A 106 -8.14 10.38 8.02
CA ARG A 106 -9.48 9.80 7.81
C ARG A 106 -9.55 9.05 6.48
N SER A 107 -9.10 9.66 5.39
CA SER A 107 -9.09 9.00 4.07
C SER A 107 -8.23 7.74 4.07
N ARG A 108 -7.10 7.72 4.77
CA ARG A 108 -6.27 6.52 4.93
C ARG A 108 -7.01 5.44 5.70
N ASP A 109 -7.67 5.80 6.80
CA ASP A 109 -8.39 4.85 7.64
C ASP A 109 -9.58 4.24 6.90
N GLU A 110 -10.36 5.05 6.17
CA GLU A 110 -11.45 4.57 5.31
C GLU A 110 -10.96 3.57 4.26
N VAL A 111 -9.90 3.91 3.52
CA VAL A 111 -9.34 3.01 2.49
C VAL A 111 -8.77 1.75 3.12
N LEU A 112 -8.02 1.84 4.22
CA LEU A 112 -7.50 0.65 4.93
C LEU A 112 -8.65 -0.28 5.34
N LEU A 113 -9.69 0.27 5.95
CA LEU A 113 -10.84 -0.50 6.42
C LEU A 113 -11.53 -1.21 5.26
N LEU A 114 -11.75 -0.51 4.14
CA LEU A 114 -12.33 -1.10 2.93
C LEU A 114 -11.46 -2.24 2.36
N LEU A 115 -10.15 -2.04 2.27
CA LEU A 115 -9.20 -3.07 1.78
C LEU A 115 -9.21 -4.33 2.66
N LEU A 116 -9.17 -4.16 3.99
CA LEU A 116 -9.14 -5.28 4.92
C LEU A 116 -10.51 -5.94 5.12
N ALA A 117 -11.61 -5.19 5.05
CA ALA A 117 -12.96 -5.75 5.04
C ALA A 117 -13.21 -6.58 3.78
N ASP A 118 -12.70 -6.13 2.64
CA ASP A 118 -12.73 -6.90 1.40
C ASP A 118 -11.90 -8.19 1.48
N LEU A 119 -10.70 -8.14 2.07
CA LEU A 119 -9.91 -9.33 2.37
C LEU A 119 -10.65 -10.30 3.30
N LEU A 120 -11.28 -9.80 4.37
CA LEU A 120 -12.07 -10.63 5.29
C LEU A 120 -13.26 -11.30 4.59
N ARG A 121 -13.95 -10.58 3.71
CA ARG A 121 -15.02 -11.14 2.87
C ARG A 121 -14.49 -12.23 1.94
N PHE A 122 -13.30 -12.05 1.36
CA PHE A 122 -12.64 -13.03 0.51
C PHE A 122 -12.22 -14.29 1.29
N GLU A 123 -11.52 -14.14 2.42
CA GLU A 123 -11.08 -15.27 3.26
C GLU A 123 -12.27 -16.14 3.71
N ARG A 124 -13.41 -15.52 4.09
CA ARG A 124 -14.61 -16.27 4.48
C ARG A 124 -15.26 -17.05 3.32
N ARG A 125 -15.11 -16.59 2.08
CA ARG A 125 -15.64 -17.33 0.92
C ARG A 125 -14.91 -18.67 0.74
N SER A 126 -13.63 -18.72 1.07
CA SER A 126 -12.86 -19.98 0.97
C SER A 126 -13.31 -21.09 1.91
N GLU A 127 -14.07 -20.78 2.95
CA GLU A 127 -14.71 -21.80 3.81
C GLU A 127 -15.77 -22.63 3.05
N THR A 128 -16.25 -22.11 1.92
CA THR A 128 -17.26 -22.74 1.05
C THR A 128 -16.72 -23.15 -0.32
N ASP A 129 -15.41 -23.00 -0.56
CA ASP A 129 -14.80 -23.34 -1.84
C ASP A 129 -14.82 -24.86 -2.08
N THR A 130 -15.08 -25.25 -3.33
CA THR A 130 -15.05 -26.65 -3.77
C THR A 130 -13.68 -26.99 -4.37
N PRO A 131 -13.33 -28.28 -4.55
CA PRO A 131 -12.08 -28.68 -5.21
C PRO A 131 -11.88 -28.12 -6.62
N ASP A 132 -12.98 -27.78 -7.32
CA ASP A 132 -12.98 -27.19 -8.67
C ASP A 132 -12.94 -25.65 -8.66
N ALA A 133 -12.79 -25.03 -7.48
CA ALA A 133 -12.63 -23.59 -7.38
C ALA A 133 -11.34 -23.17 -8.11
N PRO A 134 -11.36 -22.06 -8.87
CA PRO A 134 -10.22 -21.67 -9.72
C PRO A 134 -8.96 -21.32 -8.90
N LEU A 135 -9.10 -21.07 -7.60
CA LEU A 135 -8.00 -20.66 -6.74
C LEU A 135 -7.29 -21.88 -6.14
N GLY A 136 -6.03 -22.04 -6.49
CA GLY A 136 -5.16 -23.05 -5.92
C GLY A 136 -4.80 -22.75 -4.46
N MET A 137 -4.60 -23.84 -3.71
CA MET A 137 -4.23 -23.83 -2.30
C MET A 137 -5.22 -23.04 -1.42
N PRO A 138 -6.48 -23.45 -1.24
CA PRO A 138 -7.35 -22.82 -0.24
C PRO A 138 -6.76 -22.97 1.19
N PRO A 139 -6.99 -22.01 2.10
CA PRO A 139 -6.57 -22.10 3.50
C PRO A 139 -7.48 -23.06 4.29
N SER A 140 -7.00 -23.58 5.43
CA SER A 140 -7.87 -24.29 6.38
C SER A 140 -8.76 -23.29 7.14
N PRO A 141 -9.92 -23.71 7.69
CA PRO A 141 -10.76 -22.86 8.52
C PRO A 141 -10.02 -22.22 9.72
N GLU A 142 -9.06 -22.94 10.33
CA GLU A 142 -8.24 -22.42 11.42
C GLU A 142 -7.31 -21.29 10.95
N LEU A 143 -6.77 -21.42 9.74
CA LEU A 143 -5.94 -20.39 9.11
C LEU A 143 -6.77 -19.16 8.76
N VAL A 144 -7.98 -19.34 8.20
CA VAL A 144 -8.94 -18.26 7.96
C VAL A 144 -9.26 -17.51 9.26
N ALA A 145 -9.60 -18.23 10.34
CA ALA A 145 -9.87 -17.64 11.65
C ALA A 145 -8.66 -16.88 12.21
N LYS A 146 -7.44 -17.39 12.01
CA LYS A 146 -6.20 -16.69 12.40
C LYS A 146 -6.00 -15.41 11.61
N ARG A 147 -6.15 -15.45 10.27
CA ARG A 147 -6.05 -14.28 9.39
C ARG A 147 -7.09 -13.22 9.75
N ALA A 148 -8.31 -13.66 10.04
CA ALA A 148 -9.38 -12.77 10.45
C ALA A 148 -9.03 -11.97 11.71
N ARG A 149 -8.53 -12.63 12.77
CA ARG A 149 -8.08 -11.94 13.99
C ARG A 149 -6.93 -10.96 13.73
N LEU A 150 -5.98 -11.32 12.88
CA LEU A 150 -4.83 -10.46 12.56
C LEU A 150 -5.24 -9.24 11.73
N ALA A 151 -6.14 -9.40 10.76
CA ALA A 151 -6.70 -8.28 10.00
C ALA A 151 -7.52 -7.34 10.91
N VAL A 152 -8.40 -7.90 11.75
CA VAL A 152 -9.18 -7.11 12.73
C VAL A 152 -8.27 -6.29 13.64
N ARG A 153 -7.16 -6.86 14.11
CA ARG A 153 -6.19 -6.13 14.95
C ARG A 153 -5.62 -4.88 14.26
N VAL A 154 -5.47 -4.90 12.93
CA VAL A 154 -5.04 -3.72 12.16
C VAL A 154 -6.21 -2.75 11.93
N MET A 155 -7.42 -3.27 11.79
CA MET A 155 -8.63 -2.47 11.55
C MET A 155 -9.11 -1.70 12.79
N GLU A 156 -9.00 -2.28 13.99
CA GLU A 156 -9.57 -1.74 15.22
C GLU A 156 -9.21 -0.26 15.49
N PRO A 157 -7.94 0.19 15.43
CA PRO A 157 -7.61 1.61 15.65
C PRO A 157 -8.25 2.55 14.61
N ALA A 158 -8.25 2.16 13.34
CA ALA A 158 -8.87 2.93 12.27
C ALA A 158 -10.40 2.98 12.43
N ALA A 159 -11.01 1.84 12.75
CA ALA A 159 -12.44 1.73 12.96
C ALA A 159 -12.92 2.56 14.15
N LEU A 160 -12.16 2.61 15.25
CA LEU A 160 -12.45 3.48 16.40
C LEU A 160 -12.41 4.98 16.05
N ARG A 161 -11.66 5.37 15.01
CA ARG A 161 -11.57 6.77 14.55
C ARG A 161 -12.63 7.14 13.53
N THR A 162 -13.13 6.18 12.75
CA THR A 162 -14.01 6.45 11.59
C THR A 162 -15.46 6.00 11.78
N LEU A 163 -15.70 4.91 12.52
CA LEU A 163 -17.04 4.40 12.72
C LEU A 163 -17.79 5.19 13.80
N PRO A 164 -19.12 5.33 13.68
CA PRO A 164 -19.91 6.05 14.68
C PRO A 164 -19.86 5.35 16.06
N PRO A 165 -20.05 6.10 17.16
CA PRO A 165 -20.19 5.51 18.49
C PRO A 165 -21.29 4.44 18.52
N GLY A 166 -20.99 3.28 19.12
CA GLY A 166 -21.90 2.13 19.17
C GLY A 166 -21.82 1.17 17.96
N ALA A 167 -20.91 1.41 17.02
CA ALA A 167 -20.54 0.44 15.97
C ALA A 167 -19.97 -0.86 16.57
N ALA A 168 -19.68 -1.86 15.72
CA ALA A 168 -19.21 -3.19 16.14
C ALA A 168 -17.87 -3.21 16.92
N VAL A 169 -17.22 -2.07 17.15
CA VAL A 169 -15.92 -1.95 17.82
C VAL A 169 -16.07 -1.27 19.18
N ASP A 170 -15.77 -2.01 20.25
CA ASP A 170 -15.75 -1.50 21.62
C ASP A 170 -14.32 -1.06 22.02
N PRO A 171 -14.08 0.22 22.33
CA PRO A 171 -12.77 0.72 22.75
C PRO A 171 -12.17 -0.03 23.95
N ALA A 172 -12.98 -0.39 24.94
CA ALA A 172 -12.52 -1.08 26.14
C ALA A 172 -12.09 -2.51 25.83
N ALA A 173 -12.87 -3.21 24.98
CA ALA A 173 -12.53 -4.54 24.51
C ALA A 173 -11.24 -4.56 23.66
N VAL A 174 -11.09 -3.58 22.76
CA VAL A 174 -9.87 -3.43 21.95
C VAL A 174 -8.64 -3.18 22.84
N ALA A 175 -8.75 -2.30 23.83
CA ALA A 175 -7.66 -2.03 24.77
C ALA A 175 -7.27 -3.27 25.60
N ALA A 176 -8.25 -4.08 26.00
CA ALA A 176 -8.02 -5.29 26.79
C ALA A 176 -7.42 -6.44 25.96
N VAL A 177 -8.00 -6.73 24.79
CA VAL A 177 -7.58 -7.85 23.92
C VAL A 177 -7.73 -7.47 22.44
N PRO A 178 -6.70 -6.88 21.82
CA PRO A 178 -6.73 -6.53 20.39
C PRO A 178 -6.95 -7.72 19.46
N GLY A 179 -7.63 -7.50 18.34
CA GLY A 179 -7.93 -8.48 17.31
C GLY A 179 -9.10 -9.40 17.63
N ARG A 180 -10.01 -8.96 18.52
CA ARG A 180 -11.14 -9.78 19.02
C ARG A 180 -12.50 -9.27 18.60
N THR A 181 -12.59 -8.08 17.99
CA THR A 181 -13.83 -7.67 17.34
C THR A 181 -14.30 -8.74 16.33
N PRO A 182 -15.59 -9.12 16.30
CA PRO A 182 -16.11 -10.08 15.33
C PRO A 182 -15.84 -9.64 13.88
N ALA A 183 -14.93 -10.34 13.20
CA ALA A 183 -14.44 -9.96 11.87
C ALA A 183 -15.55 -9.87 10.82
N GLY A 184 -16.50 -10.81 10.86
CA GLY A 184 -17.61 -10.88 9.91
C GLY A 184 -18.54 -9.66 9.97
N PRO A 185 -19.17 -9.38 11.13
CA PRO A 185 -19.98 -8.19 11.32
C PRO A 185 -19.22 -6.89 11.01
N LEU A 186 -17.98 -6.75 11.48
CA LEU A 186 -17.16 -5.55 11.22
C LEU A 186 -16.94 -5.34 9.71
N ALA A 187 -16.53 -6.39 8.99
CA ALA A 187 -16.33 -6.30 7.54
C ALA A 187 -17.62 -5.98 6.79
N ALA A 188 -18.75 -6.57 7.19
CA ALA A 188 -20.04 -6.30 6.57
C ALA A 188 -20.51 -4.85 6.82
N GLU A 189 -20.28 -4.32 8.02
CA GLU A 189 -20.58 -2.93 8.35
C GLU A 189 -19.79 -1.95 7.48
N ILE A 190 -18.48 -2.16 7.37
CA ILE A 190 -17.58 -1.33 6.54
C ILE A 190 -17.93 -1.42 5.06
N LEU A 191 -18.14 -2.62 4.52
CA LEU A 191 -18.45 -2.77 3.09
C LEU A 191 -19.82 -2.18 2.72
N ARG A 192 -20.75 -2.07 3.67
CA ARG A 192 -22.04 -1.41 3.46
C ARG A 192 -21.91 0.12 3.35
N THR A 193 -20.84 0.72 3.87
CA THR A 193 -20.59 2.16 3.67
C THR A 193 -19.98 2.45 2.30
N ALA A 194 -19.50 1.44 1.58
CA ALA A 194 -18.89 1.61 0.27
C ALA A 194 -19.92 2.04 -0.79
N GLY A 195 -19.72 3.20 -1.40
CA GLY A 195 -20.50 3.63 -2.55
C GLY A 195 -20.23 2.78 -3.81
N PRO A 196 -21.02 2.92 -4.89
CA PRO A 196 -20.81 2.18 -6.14
C PRO A 196 -19.41 2.37 -6.74
N GLU A 197 -18.85 3.57 -6.63
CA GLU A 197 -17.50 3.88 -7.08
C GLU A 197 -16.43 3.17 -6.24
N GLU A 198 -16.55 3.20 -4.92
CA GLU A 198 -15.61 2.53 -4.01
C GLU A 198 -15.67 1.00 -4.18
N ALA A 199 -16.87 0.45 -4.36
CA ALA A 199 -17.05 -0.96 -4.69
C ALA A 199 -16.36 -1.32 -6.01
N ARG A 200 -16.43 -0.44 -7.03
CA ARG A 200 -15.74 -0.61 -8.31
C ARG A 200 -14.22 -0.52 -8.15
N VAL A 201 -13.70 0.43 -7.38
CA VAL A 201 -12.27 0.56 -7.07
C VAL A 201 -11.75 -0.66 -6.32
N LEU A 202 -12.47 -1.14 -5.30
CA LEU A 202 -12.10 -2.34 -4.56
C LEU A 202 -12.06 -3.56 -5.48
N ALA A 203 -13.10 -3.75 -6.30
CA ALA A 203 -13.11 -4.83 -7.26
C ALA A 203 -12.00 -4.67 -8.32
N GLY A 204 -11.78 -3.49 -8.87
CA GLY A 204 -10.79 -3.26 -9.93
C GLY A 204 -9.34 -3.35 -9.46
N SER A 205 -9.07 -3.10 -8.18
CA SER A 205 -7.70 -3.07 -7.62
C SER A 205 -7.13 -4.44 -7.25
N VAL A 206 -7.84 -5.55 -7.48
CA VAL A 206 -7.29 -6.90 -7.28
C VAL A 206 -7.27 -7.66 -8.58
N GLN A 207 -6.10 -7.63 -9.22
CA GLN A 207 -5.81 -8.26 -10.51
C GLN A 207 -4.60 -9.19 -10.36
N PRO A 208 -4.78 -10.36 -9.71
CA PRO A 208 -3.67 -11.26 -9.42
C PRO A 208 -3.03 -11.77 -10.71
N VAL A 209 -1.71 -11.92 -10.70
CA VAL A 209 -0.99 -12.47 -11.87
C VAL A 209 -1.22 -13.96 -12.03
N TYR A 210 -1.58 -14.66 -10.95
CA TYR A 210 -1.83 -16.08 -10.95
C TYR A 210 -3.03 -16.47 -10.07
N VAL A 211 -3.44 -17.74 -10.17
CA VAL A 211 -4.67 -18.25 -9.54
C VAL A 211 -4.39 -18.90 -8.18
N LEU A 212 -3.77 -18.15 -7.26
CA LEU A 212 -3.50 -18.63 -5.90
C LEU A 212 -4.20 -17.78 -4.85
N HIS A 213 -4.82 -18.44 -3.87
CA HIS A 213 -5.57 -17.78 -2.79
C HIS A 213 -4.73 -16.72 -2.06
N ASP A 214 -3.48 -17.07 -1.73
CA ASP A 214 -2.61 -16.20 -0.94
C ASP A 214 -2.12 -14.95 -1.71
N GLU A 215 -2.27 -14.90 -3.04
CA GLU A 215 -1.93 -13.70 -3.81
C GLU A 215 -2.91 -12.54 -3.50
N TYR A 216 -4.18 -12.85 -3.21
CA TYR A 216 -5.17 -11.85 -2.79
C TYR A 216 -4.77 -11.20 -1.46
N LEU A 217 -4.37 -12.02 -0.48
CA LEU A 217 -3.82 -11.59 0.79
C LEU A 217 -2.58 -10.72 0.60
N PHE A 218 -1.69 -11.12 -0.30
CA PHE A 218 -0.46 -10.40 -0.63
C PHE A 218 -0.78 -8.99 -1.17
N LEU A 219 -1.64 -8.89 -2.19
CA LEU A 219 -2.06 -7.61 -2.79
C LEU A 219 -2.72 -6.68 -1.76
N ARG A 220 -3.71 -7.16 -1.00
CA ARG A 220 -4.40 -6.33 0.00
C ARG A 220 -3.48 -5.86 1.12
N THR A 221 -2.48 -6.66 1.48
CA THR A 221 -1.47 -6.25 2.46
C THR A 221 -0.57 -5.15 1.89
N LEU A 222 -0.08 -5.29 0.65
CA LEU A 222 0.74 -4.26 0.00
C LEU A 222 -0.01 -2.94 -0.16
N GLN A 223 -1.26 -3.00 -0.64
CA GLN A 223 -2.12 -1.83 -0.78
C GLN A 223 -2.38 -1.12 0.57
N SER A 224 -2.49 -1.88 1.65
CA SER A 224 -2.63 -1.34 3.01
C SER A 224 -1.37 -0.58 3.48
N PHE A 225 -0.18 -1.08 3.13
CA PHE A 225 1.08 -0.36 3.37
C PHE A 225 1.18 0.90 2.50
N GLU A 226 0.85 0.84 1.21
CA GLU A 226 0.91 2.00 0.31
C GLU A 226 -0.06 3.12 0.72
N THR A 227 -1.27 2.75 1.14
CA THR A 227 -2.24 3.71 1.71
C THR A 227 -1.65 4.39 2.97
N THR A 228 -0.91 3.63 3.77
CA THR A 228 -0.23 4.15 4.96
C THR A 228 0.92 5.09 4.58
N PHE A 229 1.77 4.74 3.61
CA PHE A 229 2.85 5.62 3.15
C PHE A 229 2.35 6.92 2.51
N THR A 230 1.20 6.87 1.85
CA THR A 230 0.54 8.07 1.28
C THR A 230 0.19 9.07 2.38
N PHE A 231 -0.45 8.61 3.46
CA PHE A 231 -0.73 9.45 4.63
C PHE A 231 0.56 9.98 5.26
N MET A 232 1.54 9.10 5.50
CA MET A 232 2.80 9.47 6.14
C MET A 232 3.52 10.58 5.37
N SER A 233 3.54 10.47 4.03
CA SER A 233 4.13 11.49 3.16
C SER A 233 3.38 12.83 3.25
N SER A 234 2.05 12.82 3.22
CA SER A 234 1.26 14.06 3.37
C SER A 234 1.46 14.72 4.74
N ALA A 235 1.51 13.93 5.82
CA ALA A 235 1.73 14.41 7.17
C ALA A 235 3.13 15.02 7.33
N LEU A 236 4.18 14.37 6.82
CA LEU A 236 5.55 14.91 6.88
C LEU A 236 5.74 16.14 5.99
N ALA A 237 5.16 16.18 4.79
CA ALA A 237 5.16 17.39 3.97
C ALA A 237 4.46 18.55 4.70
N THR A 238 3.41 18.26 5.46
CA THR A 238 2.78 19.25 6.34
C THR A 238 3.70 19.65 7.49
N ALA A 239 4.43 18.72 8.10
CA ALA A 239 5.37 19.00 9.18
C ALA A 239 6.48 19.95 8.72
N VAL A 240 7.03 19.74 7.51
CA VAL A 240 7.98 20.67 6.87
C VAL A 240 7.39 22.08 6.78
N ARG A 241 6.16 22.24 6.26
CA ARG A 241 5.48 23.54 6.19
C ARG A 241 5.21 24.17 7.57
N ARG A 242 5.00 23.36 8.61
CA ARG A 242 4.82 23.86 9.98
C ARG A 242 6.14 24.35 10.57
N LEU A 243 7.24 23.65 10.34
CA LEU A 243 8.58 24.11 10.72
C LEU A 243 8.96 25.41 10.00
N ASP A 244 8.72 25.49 8.69
CA ASP A 244 9.03 26.70 7.91
C ASP A 244 8.22 27.92 8.38
N GLY A 245 7.01 27.69 8.89
CA GLY A 245 6.16 28.69 9.53
C GLY A 245 6.36 28.85 11.04
N ASP A 246 7.52 28.49 11.60
CA ASP A 246 7.89 28.63 13.01
C ASP A 246 6.87 27.98 14.00
N ARG A 247 6.30 26.83 13.62
CA ARG A 247 5.37 26.03 14.46
C ARG A 247 5.93 24.64 14.77
N PRO A 248 7.02 24.53 15.54
CA PRO A 248 7.72 23.28 15.80
C PRO A 248 6.90 22.24 16.57
N ARG A 249 6.04 22.66 17.51
CA ARG A 249 5.16 21.73 18.24
C ARG A 249 4.14 21.04 17.34
N GLU A 250 3.52 21.78 16.42
CA GLU A 250 2.60 21.20 15.44
C GLU A 250 3.32 20.23 14.49
N ALA A 251 4.57 20.53 14.12
CA ALA A 251 5.38 19.61 13.33
C ALA A 251 5.72 18.33 14.12
N ALA A 252 6.05 18.45 15.40
CA ALA A 252 6.31 17.30 16.25
C ALA A 252 5.08 16.40 16.42
N ASP A 253 3.88 16.98 16.56
CA ASP A 253 2.61 16.22 16.61
C ASP A 253 2.40 15.40 15.32
N LEU A 254 2.73 15.98 14.16
CA LEU A 254 2.65 15.31 12.86
C LEU A 254 3.65 14.16 12.74
N VAL A 255 4.91 14.37 13.12
CA VAL A 255 5.94 13.32 13.16
C VAL A 255 5.53 12.21 14.15
N GLY A 256 4.97 12.58 15.29
CA GLY A 256 4.41 11.65 16.28
C GLY A 256 3.26 10.82 15.71
N ALA A 257 2.34 11.43 14.96
CA ALA A 257 1.23 10.74 14.31
C ALA A 257 1.73 9.75 13.24
N VAL A 258 2.77 10.11 12.47
CA VAL A 258 3.43 9.21 11.51
C VAL A 258 4.01 7.99 12.24
N ALA A 259 4.66 8.19 13.39
CA ALA A 259 5.20 7.09 14.20
C ALA A 259 4.09 6.16 14.72
N ASP A 260 2.95 6.72 15.15
CA ASP A 260 1.79 5.96 15.61
C ASP A 260 1.18 5.12 14.50
N ILE A 261 0.91 5.72 13.34
CA ILE A 261 0.32 5.00 12.21
C ILE A 261 1.27 3.92 11.68
N LEU A 262 2.57 4.17 11.63
CA LEU A 262 3.53 3.13 11.25
C LEU A 262 3.52 1.97 12.26
N LYS A 263 3.41 2.26 13.56
CA LYS A 263 3.29 1.23 14.61
C LYS A 263 1.99 0.44 14.49
N GLU A 264 0.87 1.10 14.22
CA GLU A 264 -0.43 0.47 13.96
C GLU A 264 -0.41 -0.47 12.74
N SER A 265 0.45 -0.19 11.76
CA SER A 265 0.61 -1.02 10.55
C SER A 265 1.43 -2.30 10.78
N LEU A 266 2.25 -2.39 11.83
CA LEU A 266 3.14 -3.54 12.08
C LEU A 266 2.44 -4.92 12.07
N PRO A 267 1.21 -5.08 12.59
CA PRO A 267 0.52 -6.37 12.55
C PRO A 267 0.17 -6.83 11.13
N LEU A 268 0.22 -5.97 10.10
CA LEU A 268 0.13 -6.39 8.69
C LEU A 268 1.22 -7.41 8.34
N PHE A 269 2.43 -7.29 8.91
CA PHE A 269 3.45 -8.33 8.72
C PHE A 269 3.08 -9.65 9.37
N SER A 270 2.37 -9.63 10.50
CA SER A 270 1.89 -10.86 11.14
C SER A 270 0.82 -11.53 10.29
N LEU A 271 -0.07 -10.73 9.67
CA LEU A 271 -1.06 -11.20 8.71
C LEU A 271 -0.38 -11.79 7.46
N LEU A 272 0.55 -11.06 6.85
CA LEU A 272 1.34 -11.52 5.70
C LEU A 272 2.15 -12.77 6.02
N ALA A 273 2.64 -12.90 7.26
CA ALA A 273 3.37 -14.06 7.72
C ALA A 273 2.54 -15.35 7.77
N THR A 274 1.22 -15.27 7.55
CA THR A 274 0.35 -16.44 7.39
C THR A 274 0.23 -16.92 5.95
N MET A 275 0.79 -16.20 4.98
CA MET A 275 0.95 -16.68 3.60
C MET A 275 1.89 -17.89 3.61
N ARG A 276 1.54 -18.92 2.84
CA ARG A 276 2.38 -20.11 2.69
C ARG A 276 3.57 -19.78 1.79
N PRO A 277 4.82 -20.12 2.18
CA PRO A 277 5.98 -19.90 1.33
C PRO A 277 5.84 -20.53 -0.06
N GLU A 278 5.25 -21.72 -0.15
CA GLU A 278 5.05 -22.44 -1.41
C GLU A 278 4.12 -21.67 -2.35
N ALA A 279 3.05 -21.07 -1.81
CA ALA A 279 2.13 -20.24 -2.59
C ALA A 279 2.85 -19.00 -3.13
N PHE A 280 3.63 -18.31 -2.29
CA PHE A 280 4.45 -17.17 -2.70
C PHE A 280 5.45 -17.55 -3.80
N GLN A 281 6.15 -18.68 -3.64
CA GLN A 281 7.14 -19.15 -4.60
C GLN A 281 6.50 -19.52 -5.95
N ALA A 282 5.24 -19.97 -5.95
CA ALA A 282 4.52 -20.30 -7.17
C ALA A 282 4.09 -19.05 -7.95
N PHE A 283 3.39 -18.08 -7.34
CA PHE A 283 2.94 -16.90 -8.11
C PHE A 283 4.06 -15.90 -8.40
N ARG A 284 5.13 -15.82 -7.58
CA ARG A 284 6.21 -14.84 -7.79
C ARG A 284 6.98 -15.02 -9.09
N VAL A 285 6.90 -16.20 -9.73
CA VAL A 285 7.48 -16.42 -11.07
C VAL A 285 6.84 -15.48 -12.09
N PHE A 286 5.58 -15.10 -11.88
CA PHE A 286 4.84 -14.20 -12.76
C PHE A 286 4.90 -12.73 -12.32
N THR A 287 5.61 -12.42 -11.22
CA THR A 287 5.80 -11.04 -10.72
C THR A 287 7.18 -10.47 -11.06
N GLU A 288 7.92 -11.08 -11.98
CA GLU A 288 9.17 -10.50 -12.48
C GLU A 288 8.93 -9.08 -13.02
N GLY A 289 9.83 -8.15 -12.70
CA GLY A 289 9.67 -6.71 -13.01
C GLY A 289 8.94 -5.89 -11.94
N ALA A 290 8.15 -6.53 -11.07
CA ALA A 290 7.45 -5.89 -9.96
C ALA A 290 8.08 -6.21 -8.60
N SER A 291 8.39 -5.17 -7.84
CA SER A 291 8.99 -5.32 -6.51
C SER A 291 8.72 -4.13 -5.61
N ALA A 292 8.53 -4.37 -4.31
CA ALA A 292 8.36 -3.31 -3.31
C ALA A 292 9.52 -2.29 -3.27
N ILE A 293 10.68 -2.62 -3.86
CA ILE A 293 11.74 -1.63 -4.08
C ILE A 293 11.32 -0.46 -4.99
N GLN A 294 10.28 -0.61 -5.81
CA GLN A 294 9.68 0.44 -6.64
C GLN A 294 8.58 1.24 -5.93
N SER A 295 8.28 0.98 -4.65
CA SER A 295 7.27 1.75 -3.89
C SER A 295 7.65 3.23 -3.79
N ALA A 296 7.05 4.10 -4.60
CA ALA A 296 7.30 5.54 -4.57
C ALA A 296 6.90 6.14 -3.22
N GLY A 297 5.74 5.74 -2.67
CA GLY A 297 5.24 6.23 -1.38
C GLY A 297 6.24 6.02 -0.24
N TYR A 298 6.91 4.85 -0.18
CA TYR A 298 7.94 4.60 0.82
C TYR A 298 9.14 5.55 0.70
N LYS A 299 9.60 5.85 -0.52
CA LYS A 299 10.80 6.69 -0.73
C LYS A 299 10.46 8.16 -0.54
N THR A 300 9.25 8.59 -0.88
CA THR A 300 8.75 9.92 -0.56
C THR A 300 8.72 10.12 0.96
N PHE A 301 8.16 9.16 1.70
CA PHE A 301 8.20 9.16 3.17
C PHE A 301 9.64 9.26 3.71
N GLU A 302 10.55 8.40 3.23
CA GLU A 302 11.95 8.38 3.65
C GLU A 302 12.64 9.74 3.38
N SER A 303 12.40 10.32 2.20
CA SER A 303 13.02 11.57 1.74
C SER A 303 12.44 12.83 2.39
N LEU A 304 11.24 12.76 2.95
CA LEU A 304 10.66 13.87 3.74
C LEU A 304 11.25 13.93 5.15
N CYS A 305 11.76 12.82 5.69
CA CYS A 305 12.42 12.81 6.99
C CYS A 305 13.78 13.52 6.93
N SER A 306 14.64 13.13 5.98
CA SER A 306 15.95 13.74 5.73
C SER A 306 16.37 13.54 4.27
N THR A 307 17.36 14.32 3.85
CA THR A 307 17.95 14.15 2.52
C THR A 307 18.75 12.83 2.46
N PRO A 308 18.38 11.88 1.60
CA PRO A 308 19.07 10.58 1.54
C PRO A 308 20.54 10.75 1.16
N SER A 309 21.41 9.89 1.71
CA SER A 309 22.84 9.93 1.37
C SER A 309 23.09 9.69 -0.12
N ARG A 310 24.21 10.20 -0.66
CA ARG A 310 24.58 9.99 -2.07
C ARG A 310 24.61 8.52 -2.47
N ALA A 311 25.10 7.64 -1.59
CA ALA A 311 25.11 6.19 -1.83
C ALA A 311 23.69 5.61 -1.86
N ARG A 312 22.79 6.10 -1.00
CA ARG A 312 21.37 5.69 -0.98
C ARG A 312 20.65 6.14 -2.26
N LEU A 313 20.87 7.37 -2.72
CA LEU A 313 20.29 7.89 -3.97
C LEU A 313 20.77 7.14 -5.20
N ALA A 314 22.04 6.75 -5.23
CA ALA A 314 22.61 5.95 -6.32
C ALA A 314 22.18 4.46 -6.30
N SER A 315 21.47 4.01 -5.26
CA SER A 315 21.04 2.62 -5.13
C SER A 315 19.77 2.32 -5.93
N SER A 316 19.51 1.03 -6.19
CA SER A 316 18.29 0.54 -6.83
C SER A 316 17.00 0.97 -6.11
N ALA A 317 17.09 1.41 -4.86
CA ALA A 317 15.96 1.96 -4.11
C ALA A 317 15.40 3.25 -4.71
N TYR A 318 16.27 4.12 -5.24
CA TYR A 318 15.87 5.41 -5.80
C TYR A 318 15.91 5.41 -7.34
N THR A 319 16.83 4.67 -7.96
CA THR A 319 16.85 4.57 -9.44
C THR A 319 15.60 3.88 -9.99
N SER A 320 14.90 3.08 -9.18
CA SER A 320 13.62 2.45 -9.54
C SER A 320 12.39 3.34 -9.33
N VAL A 321 12.56 4.55 -8.79
CA VAL A 321 11.50 5.56 -8.59
C VAL A 321 11.97 6.92 -9.13
N PRO A 322 12.13 7.06 -10.46
CA PRO A 322 12.81 8.19 -11.08
C PRO A 322 12.18 9.55 -10.73
N GLN A 323 10.86 9.61 -10.56
CA GLN A 323 10.16 10.84 -10.15
C GLN A 323 10.59 11.29 -8.74
N VAL A 324 10.67 10.37 -7.78
CA VAL A 324 11.13 10.68 -6.42
C VAL A 324 12.63 11.01 -6.42
N HIS A 325 13.43 10.30 -7.20
CA HIS A 325 14.86 10.60 -7.35
C HIS A 325 15.10 12.02 -7.89
N ALA A 326 14.36 12.42 -8.93
CA ALA A 326 14.45 13.77 -9.50
C ALA A 326 14.04 14.84 -8.47
N TRP A 327 12.88 14.65 -7.83
CA TRP A 327 12.40 15.54 -6.76
C TRP A 327 13.42 15.72 -5.64
N VAL A 328 14.12 14.64 -5.26
CA VAL A 328 15.17 14.73 -4.24
C VAL A 328 16.41 15.46 -4.74
N THR A 329 16.78 15.23 -5.99
CA THR A 329 17.94 15.89 -6.61
C THR A 329 17.73 17.41 -6.75
N GLU A 330 16.47 17.84 -6.89
CA GLU A 330 16.07 19.25 -6.97
C GLU A 330 16.11 19.97 -5.61
N GLY A 331 16.40 19.28 -4.50
CA GLY A 331 16.56 19.90 -3.18
C GLY A 331 15.24 20.08 -2.44
N GLN A 332 14.47 19.00 -2.34
CA GLN A 332 13.27 18.96 -1.52
C GLN A 332 13.52 19.38 -0.07
N ALA A 333 12.63 20.16 0.52
CA ALA A 333 12.68 20.47 1.94
C ALA A 333 12.34 19.24 2.78
N THR A 334 13.09 19.03 3.87
CA THR A 334 12.96 17.88 4.76
C THR A 334 12.71 18.31 6.19
N VAL A 335 12.17 17.41 7.01
CA VAL A 335 11.94 17.67 8.44
C VAL A 335 13.27 17.94 9.15
N GLU A 336 14.30 17.13 8.91
CA GLU A 336 15.63 17.28 9.54
C GLU A 336 16.28 18.61 9.16
N ASP A 337 16.32 18.95 7.86
CA ASP A 337 17.01 20.15 7.39
C ASP A 337 16.28 21.44 7.84
N THR A 338 14.94 21.46 7.78
CA THR A 338 14.15 22.62 8.22
C THR A 338 14.29 22.81 9.73
N TRP A 339 14.24 21.73 10.51
CA TRP A 339 14.45 21.77 11.96
C TRP A 339 15.85 22.30 12.31
N HIS A 340 16.90 21.79 11.70
CA HIS A 340 18.27 22.27 11.94
C HIS A 340 18.48 23.72 11.45
N GLY A 341 17.76 24.15 10.42
CA GLY A 341 17.71 25.54 9.99
C GLY A 341 17.17 26.47 11.08
N LEU A 342 16.10 26.07 11.78
CA LEU A 342 15.57 26.84 12.91
C LEU A 342 16.56 26.95 14.07
N ILE A 343 17.25 25.85 14.40
CA ILE A 343 18.32 25.85 15.42
C ILE A 343 19.43 26.83 15.03
N SER A 344 19.92 26.72 13.80
CA SER A 344 21.03 27.54 13.29
C SER A 344 20.68 29.03 13.23
N ALA A 345 19.40 29.34 13.00
CA ALA A 345 18.87 30.70 13.01
C ALA A 345 18.50 31.21 14.42
N HIS A 346 18.73 30.41 15.48
CA HIS A 346 18.30 30.71 16.85
C HIS A 346 16.80 31.01 16.98
N ARG A 347 15.97 30.40 16.12
CA ARG A 347 14.50 30.53 16.10
C ARG A 347 13.78 29.38 16.81
N LEU A 348 14.52 28.43 17.37
CA LEU A 348 13.98 27.30 18.10
C LEU A 348 14.45 27.33 19.56
N ASP A 349 13.52 27.30 20.50
CA ASP A 349 13.85 27.18 21.92
C ASP A 349 14.18 25.73 22.30
N ALA A 350 14.80 25.54 23.46
CA ALA A 350 15.24 24.22 23.93
C ALA A 350 14.08 23.26 24.23
N ALA A 351 12.90 23.78 24.60
CA ALA A 351 11.74 22.95 24.91
C ALA A 351 11.13 22.40 23.61
N ASP A 352 11.02 23.23 22.58
CA ASP A 352 10.53 22.85 21.26
C ASP A 352 11.51 21.93 20.53
N ASP A 353 12.82 22.15 20.67
CA ASP A 353 13.84 21.21 20.20
C ASP A 353 13.67 19.82 20.83
N ALA A 354 13.49 19.76 22.16
CA ALA A 354 13.31 18.51 22.87
C ALA A 354 12.06 17.74 22.42
N VAL A 355 10.96 18.45 22.12
CA VAL A 355 9.72 17.84 21.64
C VAL A 355 9.88 17.27 20.22
N LEU A 356 10.51 18.01 19.29
CA LEU A 356 10.83 17.51 17.95
C LEU A 356 11.76 16.29 18.00
N ARG A 357 12.79 16.38 18.86
CA ARG A 357 13.76 15.31 19.12
C ARG A 357 13.07 14.02 19.56
N ALA A 358 12.17 14.11 20.53
CA ALA A 358 11.41 12.96 21.02
C ALA A 358 10.50 12.35 19.94
N ALA A 359 9.81 13.17 19.16
CA ALA A 359 8.94 12.70 18.08
C ALA A 359 9.73 11.96 16.99
N ALA A 360 10.87 12.52 16.56
CA ALA A 360 11.72 11.91 15.55
C ALA A 360 12.40 10.62 16.06
N ASP A 361 12.80 10.54 17.35
CA ASP A 361 13.33 9.29 17.95
C ASP A 361 12.28 8.17 17.97
N ARG A 362 11.04 8.53 18.28
CA ARG A 362 9.93 7.59 18.26
C ARG A 362 9.69 7.05 16.86
N LEU A 363 9.69 7.92 15.84
CA LEU A 363 9.53 7.52 14.44
C LEU A 363 10.66 6.61 13.98
N GLU A 364 11.92 6.98 14.25
CA GLU A 364 13.11 6.18 13.95
C GLU A 364 13.01 4.78 14.58
N SER A 365 12.70 4.70 15.89
CA SER A 365 12.57 3.44 16.61
C SER A 365 11.48 2.53 16.04
N VAL A 366 10.33 3.10 15.65
CA VAL A 366 9.25 2.33 15.00
C VAL A 366 9.68 1.87 13.61
N HIS A 367 10.33 2.71 12.82
CA HIS A 367 10.81 2.38 11.47
C HIS A 367 11.88 1.28 11.49
N GLN A 368 12.83 1.33 12.41
CA GLN A 368 13.82 0.25 12.57
C GLN A 368 13.14 -1.09 12.89
N ARG A 369 12.14 -1.11 13.79
CA ARG A 369 11.36 -2.31 14.04
C ARG A 369 10.62 -2.78 12.79
N TRP A 370 10.01 -1.87 12.05
CA TRP A 370 9.34 -2.16 10.78
C TRP A 370 10.30 -2.82 9.78
N LYS A 371 11.50 -2.25 9.57
CA LYS A 371 12.52 -2.80 8.67
C LYS A 371 13.01 -4.18 9.11
N GLN A 372 13.25 -4.38 10.40
CA GLN A 372 13.66 -5.67 10.95
C GLN A 372 12.58 -6.74 10.77
N THR A 373 11.31 -6.41 11.01
CA THR A 373 10.19 -7.33 10.80
C THR A 373 10.06 -7.68 9.31
N HIS A 374 10.12 -6.68 8.43
CA HIS A 374 10.13 -6.87 6.99
C HIS A 374 11.28 -7.80 6.54
N TYR A 375 12.51 -7.53 6.99
CA TYR A 375 13.69 -8.33 6.68
C TYR A 375 13.49 -9.80 7.07
N ARG A 376 13.11 -10.08 8.32
CA ARG A 376 12.90 -11.45 8.80
C ARG A 376 11.82 -12.18 8.00
N LEU A 377 10.73 -11.48 7.67
CA LEU A 377 9.67 -12.04 6.86
C LEU A 377 10.15 -12.34 5.43
N ALA A 378 10.83 -11.39 4.80
CA ALA A 378 11.35 -11.53 3.44
C ALA A 378 12.35 -12.69 3.34
N VAL A 379 13.31 -12.81 4.26
CA VAL A 379 14.25 -13.94 4.33
C VAL A 379 13.51 -15.27 4.41
N ARG A 380 12.49 -15.35 5.27
CA ARG A 380 11.69 -16.57 5.43
C ARG A 380 10.87 -16.92 4.18
N MET A 381 10.33 -15.92 3.48
CA MET A 381 9.51 -16.14 2.28
C MET A 381 10.36 -16.44 1.03
N ILE A 382 11.51 -15.78 0.90
CA ILE A 382 12.38 -15.88 -0.28
C ILE A 382 13.31 -17.10 -0.20
N GLY A 383 13.75 -17.48 1.00
CA GLY A 383 14.82 -18.46 1.20
C GLY A 383 16.17 -17.92 0.71
N GLU A 384 16.96 -18.76 0.04
CA GLU A 384 18.28 -18.41 -0.52
C GLU A 384 18.24 -17.71 -1.91
N ARG A 385 17.04 -17.41 -2.45
CA ARG A 385 16.87 -16.86 -3.80
C ARG A 385 17.04 -15.32 -3.84
N SER A 386 17.35 -14.77 -5.01
CA SER A 386 17.38 -13.31 -5.22
C SER A 386 15.97 -12.68 -5.19
N GLY A 387 15.89 -11.35 -5.02
CA GLY A 387 14.62 -10.60 -5.03
C GLY A 387 14.10 -10.38 -6.46
N THR A 388 12.78 -10.26 -6.64
CA THR A 388 12.14 -10.05 -7.96
C THR A 388 12.41 -8.68 -8.59
N GLY A 389 12.97 -7.74 -7.82
CA GLY A 389 13.34 -6.39 -8.29
C GLY A 389 14.81 -6.25 -8.68
N TYR A 390 15.45 -7.32 -9.14
CA TYR A 390 16.85 -7.35 -9.58
C TYR A 390 17.87 -6.91 -8.52
N THR A 391 17.52 -6.97 -7.23
CA THR A 391 18.48 -6.82 -6.14
C THR A 391 19.12 -8.15 -5.78
N GLN A 392 20.26 -8.10 -5.08
CA GLN A 392 20.90 -9.29 -4.50
C GLN A 392 19.99 -10.04 -3.49
N GLY A 393 18.78 -9.53 -3.19
CA GLY A 393 17.84 -10.15 -2.26
C GLY A 393 18.22 -9.86 -0.81
N VAL A 394 18.56 -10.90 -0.05
CA VAL A 394 18.86 -10.84 1.39
C VAL A 394 19.99 -9.85 1.74
N PRO A 395 21.14 -9.81 1.02
CA PRO A 395 22.22 -8.86 1.32
C PRO A 395 21.80 -7.39 1.19
N TYR A 396 20.98 -7.06 0.19
CA TYR A 396 20.44 -5.72 0.04
C TYR A 396 19.54 -5.36 1.23
N LEU A 397 18.63 -6.26 1.61
CA LEU A 397 17.73 -6.02 2.74
C LEU A 397 18.49 -5.90 4.08
N ALA A 398 19.59 -6.64 4.25
CA ALA A 398 20.47 -6.51 5.41
C ALA A 398 21.14 -5.12 5.46
N ALA A 399 21.70 -4.65 4.35
CA ALA A 399 22.32 -3.32 4.27
C ALA A 399 21.31 -2.17 4.53
N VAL A 400 20.04 -2.36 4.16
CA VAL A 400 18.97 -1.37 4.42
C VAL A 400 18.67 -1.20 5.93
N LEU A 401 19.06 -2.15 6.79
CA LEU A 401 18.89 -2.01 8.24
C LEU A 401 19.75 -0.87 8.81
N ASP A 402 20.87 -0.56 8.18
CA ASP A 402 21.76 0.53 8.62
C ASP A 402 21.25 1.92 8.23
N ASN A 403 20.30 2.01 7.30
CA ASN A 403 19.71 3.30 6.94
C ASN A 403 18.98 3.93 8.15
N ARG A 404 19.03 5.25 8.28
CA ARG A 404 18.35 6.03 9.34
C ARG A 404 17.49 7.10 8.69
N LEU A 405 16.34 7.41 9.27
CA LEU A 405 15.47 8.50 8.83
C LEU A 405 16.04 9.86 9.22
N PHE A 406 16.79 9.95 10.32
CA PHE A 406 17.38 11.19 10.85
C PHE A 406 18.88 11.03 11.18
N PRO A 407 19.76 10.89 10.16
CA PRO A 407 21.17 10.51 10.35
C PRO A 407 22.06 11.61 10.95
N ALA A 408 21.72 12.89 10.82
CA ALA A 408 22.55 13.95 11.39
C ALA A 408 22.49 13.98 12.92
N ARG A 409 21.44 13.36 13.51
CA ARG A 409 21.27 13.22 14.96
C ARG A 409 22.24 12.21 15.58
N ASP A 410 22.54 11.12 14.88
CA ASP A 410 23.51 10.11 15.34
C ASP A 410 24.93 10.68 15.48
N ARG A 411 25.25 11.78 14.77
CA ARG A 411 26.55 12.45 14.85
C ARG A 411 26.67 13.43 16.03
N HIS A 412 25.56 14.04 16.47
CA HIS A 412 25.59 14.99 17.58
C HIS A 412 25.72 14.31 18.95
N GLY A 413 25.21 13.07 19.08
CA GLY A 413 25.41 12.26 20.29
C GLY A 413 26.84 11.77 20.50
N ALA A 414 27.66 11.69 19.43
CA ALA A 414 29.06 11.26 19.48
C ALA A 414 30.05 12.39 19.76
N LEU A 415 29.61 13.65 19.73
CA LEU A 415 30.46 14.84 19.97
C LEU A 415 30.22 15.51 21.32
N VAL A 416 29.20 15.07 22.08
CA VAL A 416 28.83 15.63 23.40
C VAL A 416 28.83 14.53 24.48
N GLY A 417 29.48 13.39 24.21
CA GLY A 417 29.65 12.26 25.14
C GLY A 417 31.00 12.25 25.82
#